data_AF-A0A849XUU5-F1
#
_entry.id   AF-A0A849XUU5-F1
#
_cell.length_a   1.000
_cell.length_b   1.000
_cell.length_c   1.000
_cell.angle_alpha   90.00
_cell.angle_beta   90.00
_cell.angle_gamma   90.00
#
_symmetry.space_group_name_H-M   'P 1'
#
loop_
_entity.id
_entity.type
_entity.pdbx_description
1 polymer ?
#
loop_
_entity_poly.entity_id
_entity_poly.type
_entity_poly.pdbx_seq_one_letter_code
_entity_poly.pdbx_strand_id
1 'polypeptide(L)'
;AVVNYTEREVPYTRIIEHKHFEFGKQEKTVISREYSSEWKVGMEPYYPVNNEQNNKLFEEYKKLADQEKNVIFGGRLGNYKYYDMDKVIEAALEMVAEEL
;
A
#
# COMPACT_ATOMS: atom_id res chain seq x y z
N ALA A 1 -6.95 -2.51 18.11
CA ALA A 1 -6.27 -3.71 18.61
C ALA A 1 -6.23 -4.66 17.45
N VAL A 2 -5.08 -5.27 17.20
CA VAL A 2 -4.84 -6.08 16.00
C VAL A 2 -4.42 -7.46 16.46
N VAL A 3 -5.14 -8.48 16.02
CA VAL A 3 -4.82 -9.88 16.31
C VAL A 3 -4.57 -10.59 14.99
N ASN A 4 -3.38 -11.16 14.85
CA ASN A 4 -2.98 -11.94 13.67
C ASN A 4 -3.39 -13.40 13.86
N TYR A 5 -3.93 -13.99 12.80
CA TYR A 5 -4.22 -15.43 12.72
C TYR A 5 -3.27 -16.03 11.71
N THR A 6 -2.40 -16.92 12.16
CA THR A 6 -1.28 -17.45 11.36
C THR A 6 -1.52 -18.87 10.88
N GLU A 7 -2.62 -19.49 11.31
CA GLU A 7 -3.06 -20.81 10.92
C GLU A 7 -3.71 -20.78 9.54
N ARG A 8 -3.28 -21.68 8.65
CA ARG A 8 -3.79 -21.77 7.27
C ARG A 8 -5.30 -22.02 7.18
N GLU A 9 -5.87 -22.74 8.13
CA GLU A 9 -7.29 -23.09 8.16
C GLU A 9 -8.18 -21.88 8.52
N VAL A 10 -7.60 -20.79 9.05
CA VAL A 10 -8.35 -19.57 9.34
C VAL A 10 -8.40 -18.71 8.06
N PRO A 11 -9.60 -18.35 7.56
CA PRO A 11 -9.73 -17.74 6.24
C PRO A 11 -9.33 -16.26 6.16
N TYR A 12 -9.19 -15.57 7.29
CA TYR A 12 -8.78 -14.17 7.38
C TYR A 12 -7.39 -14.06 8.01
N THR A 13 -6.62 -13.06 7.60
CA THR A 13 -5.25 -12.82 8.11
C THR A 13 -5.26 -12.18 9.50
N ARG A 14 -6.23 -11.28 9.74
CA ARG A 14 -6.30 -10.45 10.94
C ARG A 14 -7.73 -10.12 11.33
N ILE A 15 -7.94 -9.89 12.62
CA ILE A 15 -9.08 -9.13 13.13
C ILE A 15 -8.57 -7.80 13.68
N ILE A 16 -9.20 -6.72 13.24
CA ILE A 16 -8.92 -5.37 13.72
C ILE A 16 -10.15 -4.88 14.48
N GLU A 17 -9.99 -4.61 15.76
CA GLU A 17 -10.99 -3.90 16.56
C GLU A 17 -10.59 -2.43 16.68
N HIS A 18 -11.30 -1.57 15.93
CA HIS A 18 -10.90 -0.19 15.64
C HIS A 18 -10.86 0.70 16.88
N LYS A 19 -11.77 0.49 17.84
CA LYS A 19 -11.88 1.36 19.01
C LYS A 19 -10.58 1.53 19.79
N HIS A 20 -9.71 0.51 19.79
CA HIS A 20 -8.49 0.56 20.58
C HIS A 20 -7.37 1.37 19.92
N PHE A 21 -7.50 1.81 18.66
CA PHE A 21 -6.52 2.75 18.08
C PHE A 21 -6.54 4.11 18.78
N GLU A 22 -7.70 4.51 19.31
CA GLU A 22 -7.88 5.75 20.07
C GLU A 22 -8.42 5.47 21.50
N PHE A 23 -8.05 4.32 22.08
CA PHE A 23 -8.38 3.96 23.48
C PHE A 23 -9.87 4.03 23.86
N GLY A 24 -10.77 3.79 22.90
CA GLY A 24 -12.22 3.87 23.07
C GLY A 24 -12.76 2.89 24.13
N LYS A 25 -13.72 3.38 24.94
CA LYS A 25 -14.37 2.64 26.04
C LYS A 25 -15.87 2.42 25.84
N GLN A 26 -16.40 2.83 24.70
CA GLN A 26 -17.83 2.68 24.40
C GLN A 26 -18.26 1.20 24.34
N GLU A 27 -19.50 0.94 24.74
CA GLU A 27 -20.05 -0.42 24.91
C GLU A 27 -20.06 -1.22 23.61
N LYS A 28 -20.36 -0.56 22.49
CA LYS A 28 -20.38 -1.17 21.16
C LYS A 28 -19.03 -1.05 20.47
N THR A 29 -18.75 -1.95 19.54
CA THR A 29 -17.49 -1.97 18.80
C THR A 29 -17.71 -2.39 17.36
N VAL A 30 -16.77 -2.01 16.51
CA VAL A 30 -16.70 -2.44 15.11
C VAL A 30 -15.41 -3.24 14.95
N ILE A 31 -15.55 -4.44 14.42
CA ILE A 31 -14.43 -5.28 14.01
C ILE A 31 -14.39 -5.42 12.49
N SER A 32 -13.18 -5.51 11.94
CA SER A 32 -12.95 -5.87 10.55
C SER A 32 -12.17 -7.18 10.50
N ARG A 33 -12.65 -8.14 9.73
CA ARG A 33 -11.88 -9.32 9.31
C ARG A 33 -11.19 -8.98 8.00
N GLU A 34 -9.87 -9.07 7.97
CA GLU A 34 -9.08 -8.79 6.78
C GLU A 34 -8.83 -10.07 6.00
N TYR A 35 -9.06 -10.04 4.69
CA TYR A 35 -8.86 -11.18 3.79
C TYR A 35 -7.84 -10.79 2.73
N SER A 36 -6.82 -11.64 2.53
CA SER A 36 -5.95 -11.53 1.36
C SER A 36 -6.66 -12.11 0.14
N SER A 37 -6.49 -11.48 -1.01
CA SER A 37 -7.03 -11.97 -2.28
C SER A 37 -6.06 -11.71 -3.41
N GLU A 38 -6.15 -12.53 -4.45
CA GLU A 38 -5.43 -12.28 -5.70
C GLU A 38 -6.03 -11.06 -6.38
N TRP A 39 -5.17 -10.11 -6.75
CA TRP A 39 -5.59 -8.87 -7.37
C TRP A 39 -6.05 -9.08 -8.81
N LYS A 40 -7.04 -8.29 -9.24
CA LYS A 40 -7.53 -8.23 -10.62
C LYS A 40 -7.77 -6.79 -11.03
N VAL A 41 -7.76 -6.53 -12.33
CA VAL A 41 -8.12 -5.22 -12.88
C VAL A 41 -9.48 -4.78 -12.35
N GLY A 42 -9.54 -3.55 -11.84
CA GLY A 42 -10.73 -2.98 -11.17
C GLY A 42 -10.76 -3.15 -9.65
N MET A 43 -9.82 -3.91 -9.07
CA MET A 43 -9.63 -4.00 -7.62
C MET A 43 -8.59 -2.97 -7.13
N GLU A 44 -8.74 -2.54 -5.88
CA GLU A 44 -7.74 -1.69 -5.22
C GLU A 44 -6.41 -2.44 -5.06
N PRO A 45 -5.30 -1.94 -5.63
CA PRO A 45 -4.00 -2.59 -5.51
C PRO A 45 -3.38 -2.28 -4.14
N TYR A 46 -3.38 -3.21 -3.19
CA TYR A 46 -2.86 -2.94 -1.83
C TYR A 46 -1.34 -3.10 -1.71
N TYR A 47 -0.79 -4.25 -2.11
CA TYR A 47 0.63 -4.59 -1.94
C TYR A 47 1.25 -4.97 -3.30
N PRO A 48 2.40 -4.38 -3.70
CA PRO A 48 3.11 -4.80 -4.89
C PRO A 48 3.77 -6.16 -4.67
N VAL A 49 3.83 -6.97 -5.72
CA VAL A 49 4.51 -8.27 -5.70
C VAL A 49 5.88 -8.11 -6.35
N ASN A 50 6.88 -7.77 -5.55
CA ASN A 50 8.23 -7.44 -6.01
C ASN A 50 9.04 -8.70 -6.36
N ASN A 51 8.75 -9.27 -7.52
CA ASN A 51 9.49 -10.38 -8.11
C ASN A 51 10.21 -9.93 -9.40
N GLU A 52 11.07 -10.78 -9.96
CA GLU A 52 11.87 -10.44 -11.14
C GLU A 52 11.00 -10.03 -12.34
N GLN A 53 9.87 -10.73 -12.57
CA GLN A 53 8.96 -10.44 -13.67
C GLN A 53 8.33 -9.05 -13.55
N ASN A 54 7.76 -8.74 -12.38
CA ASN A 54 7.08 -7.48 -12.15
C ASN A 54 8.07 -6.31 -12.08
N ASN A 55 9.27 -6.53 -11.54
CA ASN A 55 10.30 -5.50 -11.51
C ASN A 55 10.78 -5.17 -12.93
N LYS A 56 10.98 -6.17 -13.80
CA LYS A 56 11.31 -5.92 -15.22
C LYS A 56 10.22 -5.12 -15.92
N LEU A 57 8.95 -5.48 -15.69
CA LEU A 57 7.81 -4.75 -16.26
C LEU A 57 7.75 -3.31 -15.74
N PHE A 58 7.99 -3.08 -14.45
CA PHE A 58 8.08 -1.74 -13.87
C PHE A 58 9.19 -0.92 -14.52
N GLU A 59 10.39 -1.49 -14.72
CA GLU A 59 11.51 -0.79 -15.39
C GLU A 59 11.18 -0.42 -16.84
N GLU A 60 10.38 -1.21 -17.56
CA GLU A 60 9.88 -0.85 -18.89
C GLU A 60 8.93 0.36 -18.83
N TYR A 61 8.00 0.38 -17.88
CA TYR A 61 7.13 1.54 -17.65
C TYR A 61 7.89 2.77 -17.19
N LYS A 62 8.90 2.59 -16.35
CA LYS A 62 9.76 3.68 -15.88
C LYS A 62 10.47 4.37 -17.03
N LYS A 63 11.02 3.61 -17.99
CA LYS A 63 11.63 4.18 -19.21
C LYS A 63 10.66 5.02 -20.04
N LEU A 64 9.36 4.68 -20.02
CA LEU A 64 8.32 5.47 -20.69
C LEU A 64 7.99 6.71 -19.87
N ALA A 65 7.85 6.57 -18.55
CA ALA A 65 7.61 7.68 -17.63
C ALA A 65 8.73 8.74 -17.71
N ASP A 66 9.99 8.31 -17.80
CA ASP A 66 11.16 9.19 -17.92
C ASP A 66 11.18 10.02 -19.22
N GLN A 67 10.35 9.67 -20.23
CA GLN A 67 10.20 10.43 -21.47
C GLN A 67 9.13 11.53 -21.38
N GLU A 68 8.28 11.50 -20.35
CA GLU A 68 7.20 12.46 -20.15
C GLU A 68 7.73 13.75 -19.52
N LYS A 69 7.64 14.87 -20.25
CA LYS A 69 8.31 16.13 -19.85
C LYS A 69 7.58 16.94 -18.79
N ASN A 70 6.27 16.73 -18.64
CA ASN A 70 5.40 17.56 -17.81
C ASN A 70 4.57 16.72 -16.84
N VAL A 71 5.05 15.52 -16.51
CA VAL A 71 4.36 14.58 -15.62
C VAL A 71 5.36 14.03 -14.64
N ILE A 72 5.04 14.13 -13.35
CA ILE A 72 5.83 13.54 -12.27
C ILE A 72 5.07 12.32 -11.75
N PHE A 73 5.71 11.16 -11.81
CA PHE A 73 5.17 9.91 -11.26
C PHE A 73 5.68 9.72 -9.83
N GLY A 74 4.76 9.54 -8.88
CA GLY A 74 5.11 9.46 -7.47
C GLY A 74 4.16 8.59 -6.64
N GLY A 75 4.47 8.49 -5.35
CA GLY A 75 3.71 7.70 -4.39
C GLY A 75 3.77 6.19 -4.65
N ARG A 76 2.95 5.44 -3.91
CA ARG A 76 2.98 3.96 -3.92
C ARG A 76 2.63 3.36 -5.30
N LEU A 77 1.71 4.01 -6.01
CA LEU A 77 1.19 3.51 -7.29
C LEU A 77 2.06 3.92 -8.46
N GLY A 78 2.50 5.19 -8.51
CA GLY A 78 3.38 5.67 -9.58
C GLY A 78 4.75 5.01 -9.57
N ASN A 79 5.26 4.66 -8.38
CA ASN A 79 6.59 4.06 -8.23
C ASN A 79 6.56 2.53 -8.00
N TYR A 80 5.40 1.88 -8.14
CA TYR A 80 5.22 0.45 -7.88
C TYR A 80 5.91 -0.03 -6.58
N LYS A 81 5.68 0.68 -5.47
CA LYS A 81 6.40 0.47 -4.22
C LYS A 81 5.49 0.55 -3.01
N TYR A 82 5.73 -0.31 -2.02
CA TYR A 82 5.10 -0.15 -0.72
C TYR A 82 5.82 0.97 0.05
N TYR A 83 5.05 1.95 0.50
CA TYR A 83 5.54 3.04 1.36
C TYR A 83 4.77 3.03 2.67
N ASP A 84 5.52 3.13 3.77
CA ASP A 84 4.97 3.65 5.02
C ASP A 84 4.61 5.13 4.86
N MET A 85 3.72 5.63 5.72
CA MET A 85 3.17 6.99 5.60
C MET A 85 4.25 8.08 5.70
N ASP A 86 5.23 7.91 6.59
CA ASP A 86 6.36 8.82 6.73
C ASP A 86 7.27 8.83 5.49
N LYS A 87 7.52 7.65 4.92
CA LYS A 87 8.37 7.49 3.72
C LYS A 87 7.76 8.14 2.48
N VAL A 88 6.44 8.09 2.31
CA VAL A 88 5.78 8.79 1.20
C VAL A 88 5.75 10.30 1.42
N ILE A 89 5.64 10.78 2.66
CA ILE A 89 5.74 12.21 2.98
C ILE A 89 7.15 12.72 2.67
N GLU A 90 8.19 12.01 3.13
CA GLU A 90 9.60 12.30 2.83
C GLU A 90 9.83 12.39 1.32
N ALA A 91 9.44 11.34 0.57
CA ALA A 91 9.60 11.31 -0.89
C ALA A 91 8.85 12.44 -1.60
N ALA A 92 7.67 12.84 -1.12
CA ALA A 92 6.93 13.96 -1.69
C ALA A 92 7.62 15.30 -1.44
N LEU A 93 8.20 15.50 -0.25
CA LEU A 93 8.93 16.73 0.08
C LEU A 93 10.24 16.83 -0.70
N GLU A 94 10.98 15.73 -0.83
CA GLU A 94 12.18 15.65 -1.69
C GLU A 94 11.84 15.99 -3.14
N MET A 95 10.77 15.41 -3.67
CA MET A 95 10.34 15.67 -5.03
C MET A 95 9.98 17.13 -5.28
N VAL A 96 9.28 17.78 -4.33
CA VAL A 96 8.98 19.21 -4.44
C VAL A 96 10.25 20.06 -4.40
N ALA A 97 11.24 19.68 -3.59
CA ALA A 97 12.51 20.40 -3.52
C ALA A 97 13.37 20.28 -4.79
N GLU A 98 13.27 19.18 -5.54
CA GLU A 98 13.97 19.00 -6.83
C GLU A 98 13.38 19.86 -7.96
N GLU A 99 12.09 20.22 -7.88
CA GLU A 99 11.37 20.98 -8.90
C GLU A 99 11.38 22.51 -8.67
N LEU A 100 11.84 22.97 -7.49
CA LEU A 100 11.95 24.38 -7.11
C LEU A 100 13.33 24.97 -7.44
#